data_AF-A0A379S4E9-F1
#
_entry.id   AF-A0A379S4E9-F1
#
_cell.length_a   1.000
_cell.length_b   1.000
_cell.length_c   1.000
_cell.angle_alpha   90.00
_cell.angle_beta   90.00
_cell.angle_gamma   90.00
#
_symmetry.space_group_name_H-M   'P 1'
#
loop_
_entity.id
_entity.type
_entity.pdbx_description
1 polymer ?
#
loop_
_entity_poly.entity_id
_entity_poly.type
_entity_poly.pdbx_seq_one_letter_code
_entity_poly.pdbx_strand_id
1 'polypeptide(L)'
;MRLMRLGQSALALHGDLEQRDRDQTLVRFTNGSARILVATDVAARGLDIKSLELVVNYELAWDPEAHVHPYWPYGTRRKQRSGDQFLRAGRGAAGEIFFQKCCNSKLNWLNAPARQPLLPLAAEMATLCIDGGKKAKMRPGDILGALTGDIGLDGADIGKINVHPMHVYVAVRQAVAQKACKQLQNGKIKGKSCRVRAIKMNR
;
A
#
# COMPACT_ATOMS: atom_id res chain seq x y z
N MET A 1 -6.18 -6.40 -13.86
CA MET A 1 -6.92 -5.40 -13.05
C MET A 1 -7.24 -4.17 -13.92
N ARG A 2 -8.51 -3.70 -14.00
CA ARG A 2 -8.91 -2.60 -14.92
C ARG A 2 -8.21 -1.26 -14.64
N LEU A 3 -7.94 -0.96 -13.36
CA LEU A 3 -7.29 0.28 -12.93
C LEU A 3 -5.87 0.46 -13.52
N MET A 4 -5.08 -0.62 -13.58
CA MET A 4 -3.74 -0.57 -14.17
C MET A 4 -3.77 -0.20 -15.66
N ARG A 5 -4.77 -0.70 -16.41
CA ARG A 5 -4.97 -0.35 -17.83
C ARG A 5 -5.37 1.11 -18.04
N LEU A 6 -5.92 1.76 -17.02
CA LEU A 6 -6.24 3.19 -17.00
C LEU A 6 -5.06 4.05 -16.50
N GLY A 7 -3.86 3.48 -16.41
CA GLY A 7 -2.65 4.19 -15.94
C GLY A 7 -2.61 4.42 -14.43
N GLN A 8 -3.50 3.79 -13.65
CA GLN A 8 -3.56 3.99 -12.21
C GLN A 8 -2.56 3.07 -11.49
N SER A 9 -1.86 3.63 -10.52
CA SER A 9 -0.91 2.92 -9.65
C SER A 9 -1.64 2.04 -8.64
N ALA A 10 -2.03 0.83 -9.06
CA ALA A 10 -2.89 -0.05 -8.28
C ALA A 10 -2.25 -1.42 -8.00
N LEU A 11 -2.63 -2.05 -6.88
CA LEU A 11 -2.30 -3.43 -6.52
C LEU A 11 -3.54 -4.18 -6.04
N ALA A 12 -3.52 -5.49 -6.16
CA ALA A 12 -4.56 -6.37 -5.64
C ALA A 12 -4.03 -7.18 -4.44
N LEU A 13 -4.89 -7.41 -3.44
CA LEU A 13 -4.62 -8.25 -2.28
C LEU A 13 -5.79 -9.23 -2.09
N HIS A 14 -5.54 -10.52 -2.32
CA HIS A 14 -6.55 -11.57 -2.21
C HIS A 14 -5.95 -12.84 -1.60
N GLY A 15 -6.78 -13.84 -1.33
CA GLY A 15 -6.39 -15.07 -0.59
C GLY A 15 -5.44 -15.99 -1.35
N ASP A 16 -5.38 -15.90 -2.68
CA ASP A 16 -4.52 -16.77 -3.50
C ASP A 16 -3.05 -16.29 -3.55
N LEU A 17 -2.75 -15.13 -2.95
CA LEU A 17 -1.39 -14.64 -2.88
C LEU A 17 -0.61 -15.43 -1.83
N GLU A 18 0.57 -15.93 -2.22
CA GLU A 18 1.53 -16.45 -1.26
C GLU A 18 1.90 -15.38 -0.22
N GLN A 19 2.26 -15.81 0.99
CA GLN A 19 2.63 -14.89 2.07
C GLN A 19 3.72 -13.89 1.66
N ARG A 20 4.68 -14.33 0.84
CA ARG A 20 5.74 -13.46 0.30
C ARG A 20 5.19 -12.34 -0.57
N ASP A 21 4.27 -12.65 -1.47
CA ASP A 21 3.65 -11.68 -2.39
C ASP A 21 2.68 -10.76 -1.64
N ARG A 22 1.99 -11.30 -0.62
CA ARG A 22 1.17 -10.52 0.31
C ARG A 22 2.01 -9.46 1.02
N ASP A 23 3.12 -9.86 1.64
CA ASP A 23 4.05 -8.96 2.32
C ASP A 23 4.63 -7.91 1.36
N GLN A 24 5.06 -8.34 0.17
CA GLN A 24 5.61 -7.45 -0.85
C GLN A 24 4.56 -6.42 -1.34
N THR A 25 3.31 -6.84 -1.52
CA THR A 25 2.19 -5.96 -1.91
C THR A 25 1.93 -4.89 -0.84
N LEU A 26 1.89 -5.30 0.43
CA LEU A 26 1.68 -4.38 1.55
C LEU A 26 2.83 -3.40 1.73
N VAL A 27 4.07 -3.86 1.60
CA VAL A 27 5.24 -2.99 1.64
C VAL A 27 5.18 -1.96 0.52
N ARG A 28 4.86 -2.35 -0.72
CA ARG A 28 4.77 -1.40 -1.84
C ARG A 28 3.69 -0.34 -1.64
N PHE A 29 2.54 -0.75 -1.12
CA PHE A 29 1.46 0.18 -0.84
C PHE A 29 1.84 1.15 0.28
N THR A 30 2.36 0.64 1.40
CA THR A 30 2.80 1.49 2.53
C THR A 30 4.02 2.37 2.21
N ASN A 31 4.85 1.97 1.25
CA ASN A 31 5.98 2.77 0.76
C ASN A 31 5.58 3.81 -0.30
N GLY A 32 4.31 3.85 -0.68
CA GLY A 32 3.79 4.70 -1.73
C GLY A 32 4.25 4.39 -3.15
N SER A 33 4.74 3.17 -3.34
CA SER A 33 5.01 2.59 -4.66
C SER A 33 3.77 2.02 -5.34
N ALA A 34 2.65 2.00 -4.61
CA ALA A 34 1.30 1.91 -5.15
C ALA A 34 0.42 2.97 -4.47
N ARG A 35 -0.54 3.54 -5.20
CA ARG A 35 -1.49 4.54 -4.66
C ARG A 35 -2.85 3.94 -4.34
N ILE A 36 -3.20 2.85 -5.01
CA ILE A 36 -4.47 2.14 -4.82
C ILE A 36 -4.18 0.70 -4.39
N LEU A 37 -4.85 0.24 -3.34
CA LEU A 37 -4.88 -1.17 -2.95
C LEU A 37 -6.32 -1.65 -3.03
N VAL A 38 -6.57 -2.66 -3.86
CA VAL A 38 -7.86 -3.34 -3.95
C VAL A 38 -7.73 -4.65 -3.20
N ALA A 39 -8.55 -4.86 -2.17
CA ALA A 39 -8.51 -6.04 -1.34
C ALA A 39 -9.88 -6.71 -1.26
N THR A 40 -9.89 -8.04 -1.11
CA THR A 40 -11.09 -8.77 -0.68
C THR A 40 -11.27 -8.63 0.83
N ASP A 41 -12.48 -8.84 1.34
CA ASP A 41 -12.78 -8.73 2.78
C ASP A 41 -11.87 -9.63 3.63
N VAL A 42 -11.65 -10.86 3.18
CA VAL A 42 -10.76 -11.83 3.85
C VAL A 42 -9.32 -11.33 3.85
N ALA A 43 -8.86 -10.73 2.76
CA ALA A 43 -7.48 -10.27 2.66
C ALA A 43 -7.23 -8.96 3.44
N ALA A 44 -8.26 -8.13 3.59
CA ALA A 44 -8.23 -6.89 4.36
C ALA A 44 -8.09 -7.14 5.87
N ARG A 45 -8.58 -8.30 6.36
CA ARG A 45 -8.43 -8.77 7.76
C ARG A 45 -7.01 -8.65 8.28
N GLY A 46 -6.85 -7.87 9.35
CA GLY A 46 -5.60 -7.72 10.08
C GLY A 46 -4.55 -6.83 9.39
N LEU A 47 -4.91 -6.09 8.35
CA LEU A 47 -4.05 -5.03 7.85
C LEU A 47 -3.96 -3.92 8.91
N ASP A 48 -2.77 -3.51 9.33
CA ASP A 48 -2.56 -2.31 10.15
C ASP A 48 -1.78 -1.26 9.34
N ILE A 49 -2.53 -0.38 8.67
CA ILE A 49 -2.02 0.69 7.83
C ILE A 49 -2.38 1.99 8.54
N LYS A 50 -1.38 2.60 9.19
CA LYS A 50 -1.53 3.66 10.19
C LYS A 50 -2.20 4.95 9.72
N SER A 51 -2.46 5.12 8.42
CA SER A 51 -3.25 6.21 7.86
C SER A 51 -3.58 5.90 6.39
N LEU A 52 -4.87 5.91 6.06
CA LEU A 52 -5.36 5.92 4.68
C LEU A 52 -6.06 7.25 4.46
N GLU A 53 -5.89 7.86 3.29
CA GLU A 53 -6.59 9.09 2.92
C GLU A 53 -8.03 8.81 2.51
N LEU A 54 -8.28 7.64 1.91
CA LEU A 54 -9.59 7.26 1.39
C LEU A 54 -9.77 5.74 1.47
N VAL A 55 -10.96 5.31 1.89
CA VAL A 55 -11.41 3.91 1.83
C VAL A 55 -12.68 3.86 0.99
N VAL A 56 -12.65 3.09 -0.10
CA VAL A 56 -13.78 2.91 -1.01
C VAL A 56 -14.33 1.51 -0.87
N ASN A 57 -15.57 1.38 -0.41
CA ASN A 57 -16.29 0.11 -0.40
C ASN A 57 -16.94 -0.09 -1.78
N TYR A 58 -16.31 -0.92 -2.61
CA TYR A 58 -16.83 -1.21 -3.95
C TYR A 58 -18.16 -1.96 -3.89
N GLU A 59 -18.25 -2.96 -3.02
CA GLU A 59 -19.45 -3.74 -2.75
C GLU A 59 -19.77 -3.68 -1.26
N LEU A 60 -21.04 -3.49 -0.91
CA LEU A 60 -21.49 -3.51 0.48
C LEU A 60 -21.89 -4.94 0.85
N ALA A 61 -21.41 -5.38 2.01
CA ALA A 61 -21.82 -6.61 2.66
C ALA A 61 -23.35 -6.70 2.81
N TRP A 62 -23.90 -7.88 2.57
CA TRP A 62 -25.31 -8.19 2.81
C TRP A 62 -25.55 -8.78 4.21
N ASP A 63 -24.50 -9.18 4.93
CA ASP A 63 -24.56 -9.88 6.22
C ASP A 63 -23.59 -9.24 7.27
N PRO A 64 -24.06 -8.88 8.49
CA PRO A 64 -23.25 -8.28 9.54
C PRO A 64 -22.15 -9.17 10.11
N GLU A 65 -22.38 -10.48 10.24
CA GLU A 65 -21.44 -11.37 10.92
C GLU A 65 -20.22 -11.69 10.05
N ALA A 66 -20.39 -11.60 8.72
CA ALA A 66 -19.33 -11.82 7.75
C ALA A 66 -18.35 -10.64 7.61
N HIS A 67 -18.66 -9.43 8.09
CA HIS A 67 -17.88 -8.21 7.76
C HIS A 67 -17.50 -7.31 8.95
N VAL A 68 -17.18 -7.90 10.10
CA VAL A 68 -16.53 -7.14 11.19
C VAL A 68 -15.03 -6.98 10.88
N HIS A 69 -14.65 -5.90 10.19
CA HIS A 69 -13.25 -5.54 9.94
C HIS A 69 -12.86 -4.22 10.66
N PRO A 70 -11.65 -4.03 11.22
CA PRO A 70 -11.24 -2.73 11.77
C PRO A 70 -11.17 -1.54 10.79
N TYR A 71 -11.32 -1.77 9.47
CA TYR A 71 -11.57 -0.74 8.44
C TYR A 71 -13.02 -0.71 7.96
N TRP A 72 -13.82 -1.69 8.36
CA TRP A 72 -15.26 -1.51 8.38
C TRP A 72 -15.50 -0.39 9.38
N PRO A 73 -16.28 0.64 9.05
CA PRO A 73 -16.37 1.87 9.85
C PRO A 73 -16.82 1.65 11.30
N TYR A 74 -17.28 0.45 11.68
CA TYR A 74 -17.72 0.11 13.03
C TYR A 74 -17.26 -1.27 13.52
N GLY A 75 -16.40 -1.97 12.77
CA GLY A 75 -15.70 -3.14 13.31
C GLY A 75 -14.68 -2.67 14.33
N THR A 76 -14.80 -3.13 15.56
CA THR A 76 -14.15 -2.62 16.77
C THR A 76 -12.71 -2.13 16.53
N ARG A 77 -12.47 -0.86 16.94
CA ARG A 77 -11.17 -0.20 17.19
C ARG A 77 -10.59 0.75 16.12
N ARG A 78 -11.42 1.54 15.42
CA ARG A 78 -10.98 2.84 14.88
C ARG A 78 -11.91 3.97 15.26
N LYS A 79 -11.35 5.01 15.89
CA LYS A 79 -12.01 6.29 16.14
C LYS A 79 -12.03 7.03 14.81
N GLN A 80 -13.22 7.33 14.30
CA GLN A 80 -13.46 8.09 13.07
C GLN A 80 -12.60 9.37 13.07
N ARG A 81 -11.78 9.56 12.02
CA ARG A 81 -11.01 10.81 11.84
C ARG A 81 -11.71 11.66 10.78
N SER A 82 -11.78 12.97 11.00
CA SER A 82 -12.33 13.94 10.05
C SER A 82 -11.58 13.83 8.72
N GLY A 83 -12.22 13.23 7.70
CA GLY A 83 -11.63 13.01 6.37
C GLY A 83 -12.12 11.76 5.65
N ASP A 84 -12.68 10.78 6.37
CA ASP A 84 -13.16 9.53 5.75
C ASP A 84 -14.39 9.79 4.85
N GLN A 85 -14.19 9.90 3.54
CA GLN A 85 -15.26 9.95 2.55
C GLN A 85 -15.53 8.53 2.03
N PHE A 86 -16.78 8.09 2.13
CA PHE A 86 -17.17 6.75 1.72
C PHE A 86 -17.96 6.83 0.42
N LEU A 87 -17.39 6.31 -0.67
CA LEU A 87 -18.05 6.23 -1.96
C LEU A 87 -18.48 4.79 -2.23
N ARG A 88 -19.77 4.58 -2.55
CA ARG A 88 -20.31 3.30 -3.01
C ARG A 88 -20.43 3.32 -4.54
N ALA A 89 -20.02 2.25 -5.20
CA ALA A 89 -20.26 2.04 -6.62
C ALA A 89 -21.22 0.85 -6.82
N GLY A 90 -22.54 1.04 -6.69
CA GLY A 90 -23.51 -0.03 -6.93
C GLY A 90 -24.97 0.37 -6.70
N ARG A 91 -25.92 -0.41 -7.25
CA ARG A 91 -27.37 -0.23 -7.04
C ARG A 91 -27.89 -1.17 -5.95
N GLY A 92 -28.75 -0.69 -5.07
CA GLY A 92 -29.57 -1.54 -4.18
C GLY A 92 -29.81 -0.92 -2.80
N ALA A 93 -31.08 -0.75 -2.42
CA ALA A 93 -31.50 -0.18 -1.14
C ALA A 93 -31.26 -1.10 0.07
N ALA A 94 -31.10 -2.42 -0.14
CA ALA A 94 -30.98 -3.41 0.94
C ALA A 94 -29.76 -3.18 1.84
N GLY A 95 -28.57 -2.99 1.25
CA GLY A 95 -27.35 -2.71 2.01
C GLY A 95 -27.34 -1.36 2.72
N GLU A 96 -28.16 -0.39 2.27
CA GLU A 96 -28.29 0.93 2.89
C GLU A 96 -29.12 0.88 4.16
N ILE A 97 -30.32 0.28 4.06
CA ILE A 97 -31.22 0.08 5.21
C ILE A 97 -30.47 -0.68 6.31
N PHE A 98 -29.67 -1.67 5.89
CA PHE A 98 -28.87 -2.47 6.78
C PHE A 98 -27.75 -1.67 7.46
N PHE A 99 -26.96 -0.90 6.70
CA PHE A 99 -25.90 -0.06 7.25
C PHE A 99 -26.44 0.97 8.26
N GLN A 100 -27.54 1.63 7.96
CA GLN A 100 -28.16 2.61 8.86
C GLN A 100 -28.61 1.97 10.18
N LYS A 101 -29.15 0.74 10.12
CA LYS A 101 -29.55 -0.03 11.32
C LYS A 101 -28.36 -0.41 12.19
N CYS A 102 -27.27 -0.93 11.61
CA CYS A 102 -26.10 -1.35 12.38
C CYS A 102 -25.27 -0.19 12.95
N CYS A 103 -25.18 0.91 12.21
CA CYS A 103 -24.28 2.02 12.55
C CYS A 103 -24.96 3.11 13.39
N ASN A 104 -26.27 2.98 13.62
CA ASN A 104 -27.12 3.99 14.27
C ASN A 104 -26.85 5.42 13.75
N SER A 105 -26.55 5.55 12.45
CA SER A 105 -26.08 6.77 11.80
C SER A 105 -26.69 6.89 10.42
N LYS A 106 -27.13 8.10 10.05
CA LYS A 106 -27.63 8.39 8.70
C LYS A 106 -26.45 8.58 7.75
N LEU A 107 -26.47 7.88 6.63
CA LEU A 107 -25.51 8.08 5.56
C LEU A 107 -25.76 9.42 4.86
N ASN A 108 -24.70 10.20 4.63
CA ASN A 108 -24.77 11.39 3.78
C ASN A 108 -24.43 11.00 2.34
N TRP A 109 -25.45 10.85 1.51
CA TRP A 109 -25.27 10.50 0.11
C TRP A 109 -24.82 11.71 -0.71
N LEU A 110 -23.67 11.57 -1.35
CA LEU A 110 -23.18 12.55 -2.31
C LEU A 110 -23.52 12.09 -3.72
N ASN A 111 -23.89 13.03 -4.60
CA ASN A 111 -24.02 12.74 -6.02
C ASN A 111 -22.65 12.34 -6.58
N ALA A 112 -22.64 11.38 -7.50
CA ALA A 112 -21.43 11.04 -8.23
C ALA A 112 -20.88 12.31 -8.90
N PRO A 113 -19.57 12.57 -8.81
CA PRO A 113 -18.98 13.71 -9.49
C PRO A 113 -19.24 13.60 -11.00
N ALA A 114 -19.36 14.75 -11.66
CA ALA A 114 -19.44 14.78 -13.11
C ALA A 114 -18.29 13.96 -13.72
N ARG A 115 -18.55 13.30 -14.85
CA ARG A 115 -17.59 12.39 -15.48
C ARG A 115 -16.40 13.21 -16.00
N GLN A 116 -15.36 13.32 -15.18
CA GLN A 116 -14.13 14.04 -15.49
C GLN A 116 -13.07 13.08 -16.04
N PRO A 117 -12.12 13.59 -16.85
CA PRO A 117 -10.95 12.82 -17.26
C PRO A 117 -10.20 12.34 -16.02
N LEU A 118 -9.93 11.04 -15.94
CA LEU A 118 -9.18 10.47 -14.83
C LEU A 118 -7.70 10.83 -14.99
N LEU A 119 -7.18 11.63 -14.07
CA LEU A 119 -5.74 11.84 -13.95
C LEU A 119 -5.07 10.55 -13.43
N PRO A 120 -3.91 10.14 -13.98
CA PRO A 120 -3.15 9.02 -13.43
C PRO A 120 -2.70 9.32 -12.01
N LEU A 121 -3.15 8.52 -11.03
CA LEU A 121 -2.54 8.50 -9.71
C LEU A 121 -1.21 7.76 -9.81
N ALA A 122 -0.17 8.45 -10.25
CA ALA A 122 1.17 7.89 -10.36
C ALA A 122 1.78 7.65 -8.97
N ALA A 123 2.57 6.60 -8.81
CA ALA A 123 3.37 6.41 -7.60
C ALA A 123 4.56 7.38 -7.61
N GLU A 124 4.74 8.14 -6.53
CA GLU A 124 5.91 9.02 -6.37
C GLU A 124 7.16 8.25 -5.98
N MET A 125 6.95 7.12 -5.29
CA MET A 125 8.02 6.25 -4.78
C MET A 125 8.13 4.98 -5.61
N ALA A 126 9.29 4.34 -5.54
CA ALA A 126 9.57 2.99 -5.98
C ALA A 126 10.14 2.19 -4.81
N THR A 127 9.76 0.91 -4.71
CA THR A 127 10.30 0.00 -3.69
C THR A 127 11.46 -0.79 -4.29
N LEU A 128 12.64 -0.65 -3.70
CA LEU A 128 13.77 -1.55 -3.96
C LEU A 128 13.72 -2.71 -2.96
N CYS A 129 14.01 -3.92 -3.43
CA CYS A 129 14.18 -5.12 -2.63
C CYS A 129 15.65 -5.49 -2.62
N ILE A 130 16.22 -5.58 -1.42
CA ILE A 130 17.61 -5.92 -1.14
C ILE A 130 17.61 -7.27 -0.45
N ASP A 131 18.43 -8.19 -0.95
CA ASP A 131 18.65 -9.48 -0.30
C ASP A 131 19.55 -9.33 0.92
N GLY A 132 19.20 -10.04 1.98
CA GLY A 132 19.75 -9.83 3.31
C GLY A 132 18.81 -8.93 4.12
N GLY A 133 18.48 -9.38 5.32
CA GLY A 133 17.59 -8.68 6.24
C GLY A 133 18.09 -8.82 7.67
N LYS A 134 17.17 -9.03 8.62
CA LYS A 134 17.53 -9.25 10.03
C LYS A 134 18.51 -10.41 10.21
N LYS A 135 18.36 -11.50 9.45
CA LYS A 135 19.29 -12.66 9.49
C LYS A 135 20.70 -12.30 9.01
N ALA A 136 20.83 -11.33 8.12
CA ALA A 136 22.11 -10.77 7.70
C ALA A 136 22.62 -9.67 8.63
N LYS A 137 21.96 -9.44 9.78
CA LYS A 137 22.23 -8.36 10.73
C LYS A 137 22.16 -6.95 10.11
N MET A 138 21.34 -6.78 9.06
CA MET A 138 21.11 -5.46 8.46
C MET A 138 20.14 -4.63 9.30
N ARG A 139 20.46 -3.35 9.45
CA ARG A 139 19.64 -2.35 10.15
C ARG A 139 19.25 -1.23 9.18
N PRO A 140 18.17 -0.47 9.46
CA PRO A 140 17.78 0.67 8.63
C PRO A 140 18.91 1.68 8.40
N GLY A 141 19.72 1.95 9.44
CA GLY A 141 20.87 2.85 9.34
C GLY A 141 21.96 2.36 8.38
N ASP A 142 22.18 1.05 8.24
CA ASP A 142 23.15 0.49 7.28
C ASP A 142 22.71 0.78 5.83
N ILE A 143 21.40 0.67 5.58
CA ILE A 143 20.81 0.90 4.25
C ILE A 143 20.77 2.40 3.94
N LEU A 144 20.42 3.22 4.94
CA LEU A 144 20.44 4.67 4.81
C LEU A 144 21.86 5.15 4.49
N GLY A 145 22.86 4.70 5.26
CA GLY A 145 24.26 5.06 5.04
C GLY A 145 24.79 4.64 3.67
N ALA A 146 24.41 3.45 3.18
CA ALA A 146 24.76 3.03 1.83
C ALA A 146 24.11 3.94 0.75
N LEU A 147 22.88 4.41 0.98
CA LEU A 147 22.16 5.27 0.02
C LEU A 147 22.56 6.75 0.07
N THR A 148 22.91 7.29 1.23
CA THR A 148 23.28 8.71 1.37
C THR A 148 24.79 8.94 1.30
N GLY A 149 25.60 8.02 1.83
CA GLY A 149 27.06 8.12 1.84
C GLY A 149 27.66 7.78 0.47
N ASP A 150 27.72 6.49 0.14
CA ASP A 150 28.39 6.01 -1.08
C ASP A 150 27.70 6.48 -2.37
N ILE A 151 26.39 6.75 -2.31
CA ILE A 151 25.54 6.99 -3.49
C ILE A 151 25.18 8.49 -3.64
N GLY A 152 25.32 9.28 -2.56
CA GLY A 152 25.05 10.71 -2.55
C GLY A 152 23.59 11.07 -2.83
N LEU A 153 22.64 10.22 -2.44
CA LEU A 153 21.22 10.58 -2.48
C LEU A 153 20.87 11.49 -1.31
N ASP A 154 19.96 12.42 -1.56
CA ASP A 154 19.38 13.21 -0.49
C ASP A 154 18.54 12.28 0.41
N GLY A 155 18.66 12.46 1.74
CA GLY A 155 17.81 11.77 2.69
C GLY A 155 16.31 12.02 2.44
N ALA A 156 15.95 13.17 1.84
CA ALA A 156 14.59 13.47 1.42
C ALA A 156 14.06 12.55 0.31
N ASP A 157 14.94 11.95 -0.50
CA ASP A 157 14.55 11.03 -1.56
C ASP A 157 14.32 9.60 -1.06
N ILE A 158 14.66 9.33 0.20
CA ILE A 158 14.59 8.02 0.84
C ILE A 158 13.39 8.01 1.79
N GLY A 159 12.45 7.12 1.52
CA GLY A 159 11.29 6.91 2.38
C GLY A 159 11.51 5.77 3.37
N LYS A 160 10.41 5.09 3.68
CA LYS A 160 10.38 4.02 4.68
C LYS A 160 11.32 2.86 4.32
N ILE A 161 12.05 2.38 5.34
CA ILE A 161 12.91 1.18 5.27
C ILE A 161 12.28 0.08 6.11
N ASN A 162 11.85 -1.01 5.47
CA ASN A 162 11.25 -2.17 6.10
C ASN A 162 12.25 -3.34 6.10
N VAL A 163 12.74 -3.72 7.28
CA VAL A 163 13.67 -4.83 7.43
C VAL A 163 12.91 -6.11 7.79
N HIS A 164 12.82 -7.04 6.84
CA HIS A 164 12.25 -8.37 7.03
C HIS A 164 13.36 -9.39 7.39
N PRO A 165 13.03 -10.65 7.74
CA PRO A 165 14.05 -11.64 8.09
C PRO A 165 15.08 -11.89 6.99
N MET A 166 14.63 -12.02 5.74
CA MET A 166 15.47 -12.37 4.58
C MET A 166 15.77 -11.21 3.63
N HIS A 167 14.91 -10.19 3.61
CA HIS A 167 15.02 -9.06 2.69
C HIS A 167 14.89 -7.73 3.43
N VAL A 168 15.43 -6.68 2.85
CA VAL A 168 15.06 -5.30 3.17
C VAL A 168 14.32 -4.69 1.99
N TYR A 169 13.28 -3.93 2.29
CA TYR A 169 12.62 -3.08 1.32
C TYR A 169 12.85 -1.62 1.67
N VAL A 170 13.22 -0.81 0.69
CA VAL A 170 13.41 0.63 0.86
C VAL A 170 12.60 1.37 -0.19
N ALA A 171 11.85 2.38 0.26
CA ALA A 171 11.19 3.33 -0.63
C ALA A 171 12.20 4.39 -1.07
N VAL A 172 12.27 4.67 -2.37
CA VAL A 172 13.05 5.77 -2.95
C VAL A 172 12.21 6.51 -3.97
N ARG A 173 12.43 7.82 -4.19
CA ARG A 173 11.70 8.54 -5.26
C ARG A 173 11.94 7.88 -6.62
N GLN A 174 10.89 7.84 -7.46
CA GLN A 174 11.00 7.23 -8.78
C GLN A 174 12.14 7.81 -9.62
N ALA A 175 12.35 9.13 -9.54
CA ALA A 175 13.40 9.84 -10.28
C ALA A 175 14.81 9.27 -10.01
N VAL A 176 15.10 8.83 -8.78
CA VAL A 176 16.41 8.32 -8.38
C VAL A 176 16.45 6.79 -8.27
N ALA A 177 15.32 6.10 -8.43
CA ALA A 177 15.20 4.67 -8.18
C ALA A 177 16.16 3.82 -9.02
N GLN A 178 16.33 4.16 -10.31
CA GLN A 178 17.25 3.43 -11.18
C GLN A 178 18.71 3.64 -10.78
N LYS A 179 19.09 4.87 -10.43
CA LYS A 179 20.43 5.22 -9.94
C LYS A 179 20.72 4.46 -8.65
N ALA A 180 19.79 4.53 -7.68
CA ALA A 180 19.89 3.83 -6.40
C ALA A 180 20.01 2.30 -6.58
N CYS A 181 19.22 1.71 -7.47
CA CYS A 181 19.27 0.26 -7.73
C CYS A 181 20.62 -0.17 -8.31
N LYS A 182 21.12 0.51 -9.35
CA LYS A 182 22.41 0.16 -9.99
C LYS A 182 23.58 0.32 -9.02
N GLN A 183 23.57 1.39 -8.25
CA GLN A 183 24.62 1.69 -7.28
C GLN A 183 24.63 0.67 -6.14
N LEU A 184 23.47 0.34 -5.57
CA LEU A 184 23.39 -0.69 -4.52
C LEU A 184 23.77 -2.10 -5.03
N GLN A 185 23.56 -2.40 -6.32
CA GLN A 185 24.03 -3.65 -6.93
C GLN A 185 25.55 -3.72 -7.02
N ASN A 186 26.21 -2.60 -7.28
CA ASN A 186 27.67 -2.51 -7.43
C ASN A 186 28.40 -2.24 -6.09
N GLY A 187 27.68 -1.68 -5.11
CA GLY A 187 28.20 -1.33 -3.80
C GLY A 187 28.23 -2.48 -2.81
N LYS A 188 28.68 -2.17 -1.59
CA LYS A 188 28.69 -3.09 -0.46
C LYS A 188 27.86 -2.53 0.68
N ILE A 189 26.91 -3.31 1.17
CA ILE A 189 26.17 -2.99 2.39
C ILE A 189 26.85 -3.77 3.51
N LYS A 190 27.41 -3.05 4.50
CA LYS A 190 28.13 -3.68 5.62
C LYS A 190 29.29 -4.58 5.15
N GLY A 191 30.01 -4.15 4.13
CA GLY A 191 31.13 -4.91 3.54
C GLY A 191 30.73 -6.13 2.71
N LYS A 192 29.42 -6.41 2.51
CA LYS A 192 28.94 -7.54 1.70
C LYS A 192 28.25 -7.05 0.43
N SER A 193 28.48 -7.74 -0.69
CA SER A 193 27.70 -7.56 -1.91
C SER A 193 26.29 -8.12 -1.72
N CYS A 194 25.26 -7.37 -2.10
CA CYS A 194 23.87 -7.78 -1.96
C CYS A 194 23.18 -7.72 -3.32
N ARG A 195 22.28 -8.66 -3.58
CA ARG A 195 21.43 -8.58 -4.76
C ARG A 195 20.33 -7.57 -4.49
N VAL A 196 20.17 -6.62 -5.42
CA VAL A 196 19.15 -5.58 -5.31
C VAL A 196 18.31 -5.58 -6.58
N ARG A 197 17.00 -5.44 -6.43
CA ARG A 197 16.06 -5.33 -7.56
C ARG A 197 15.01 -4.27 -7.26
N ALA A 198 14.71 -3.44 -8.25
CA ALA A 198 13.50 -2.63 -8.22
C ALA A 198 12.28 -3.53 -8.41
N ILE A 199 11.31 -3.44 -7.50
CA ILE A 199 10.05 -4.16 -7.67
C ILE A 199 9.22 -3.40 -8.69
N LYS A 200 9.15 -3.93 -9.91
CA LYS A 200 8.33 -3.35 -10.98
C LYS A 200 6.85 -3.54 -10.66
N MET A 201 6.04 -2.60 -11.15
CA MET A 201 4.62 -2.88 -11.37
C MET A 201 4.51 -3.93 -12.47
N ASN A 202 3.88 -5.06 -12.17
CA ASN A 202 3.39 -5.96 -13.21
C ASN A 202 2.43 -5.12 -14.06
N ARG A 203 2.80 -4.88 -15.31
CA ARG A 203 1.96 -4.23 -16.31
C ARG A 203 0.97 -5.26 -16.85
#